data_AF-A0A8T6CNY1-F1
#
_entry.id   AF-A0A8T6CNY1-F1
#
_cell.length_a   1.000
_cell.length_b   1.000
_cell.length_c   1.000
_cell.angle_alpha   90.00
_cell.angle_beta   90.00
_cell.angle_gamma   90.00
#
_symmetry.space_group_name_H-M   'P 1'
#
loop_
_entity.id
_entity.type
_entity.pdbx_description
1 polymer ?
#
loop_
_entity_poly.entity_id
_entity_poly.type
_entity_poly.pdbx_seq_one_letter_code
_entity_poly.pdbx_strand_id
1 'polypeptide(L)'
;MRFDKIDAPAFGPLQDSLELAPGMNVIYGPNEAGKSSWHAALYTGLCGIPRGRGHSKALRDFTERHKPWDTRAWEVNAVITLADGRRVELRHDLANRLSSARDTNIARRD
;
A
#
# COMPACT_ATOMS: atom_id res chain seq x y z
N MET A 1 9.44 2.63 13.51
CA MET A 1 8.94 2.68 12.11
C MET A 1 7.50 3.19 12.15
N ARG A 2 7.09 4.02 11.20
CA ARG A 2 5.70 4.48 11.05
C ARG A 2 5.34 4.69 9.57
N PHE A 3 4.05 4.65 9.24
CA PHE A 3 3.54 5.17 7.98
C PHE A 3 3.39 6.69 8.09
N ASP A 4 3.80 7.39 7.04
CA ASP A 4 3.49 8.81 6.85
C ASP A 4 2.35 8.96 5.82
N LYS A 5 2.35 8.13 4.76
CA LYS A 5 1.34 8.16 3.69
C LYS A 5 1.13 6.79 3.05
N ILE A 6 -0.08 6.52 2.57
CA ILE A 6 -0.38 5.42 1.64
C ILE A 6 -1.15 5.97 0.43
N ASP A 7 -0.68 5.68 -0.77
CA ASP A 7 -1.32 6.00 -2.03
C ASP A 7 -1.90 4.72 -2.63
N ALA A 8 -3.21 4.70 -2.88
CA ALA A 8 -3.94 3.56 -3.41
C ALA A 8 -4.76 3.99 -4.65
N PRO A 9 -4.09 4.38 -5.76
CA PRO A 9 -4.76 4.90 -6.95
C PRO A 9 -5.57 3.83 -7.71
N ALA A 10 -5.26 2.55 -7.48
CA ALA A 10 -5.91 1.42 -8.13
C ALA A 10 -5.83 0.19 -7.22
N PHE A 11 -6.62 0.17 -6.13
CA PHE A 11 -6.63 -0.94 -5.17
C PHE A 11 -8.05 -1.23 -4.64
N GLY A 12 -8.71 -2.22 -5.23
CA GLY A 12 -10.13 -2.49 -4.99
C GLY A 12 -10.97 -1.24 -5.29
N PRO A 13 -11.78 -0.73 -4.35
CA PRO A 13 -12.57 0.49 -4.55
C PRO A 13 -11.77 1.80 -4.32
N LEU A 14 -10.51 1.72 -3.90
CA LEU A 14 -9.71 2.91 -3.57
C LEU A 14 -9.10 3.52 -4.84
N GLN A 15 -9.14 4.86 -4.90
CA GLN A 15 -8.55 5.71 -5.94
C GLN A 15 -7.94 6.99 -5.33
N ASP A 16 -7.52 6.92 -4.06
CA ASP A 16 -7.14 8.09 -3.27
C ASP A 16 -5.87 7.81 -2.44
N SER A 17 -5.50 8.78 -1.61
CA SER A 17 -4.40 8.75 -0.68
C SER A 17 -4.88 8.94 0.76
N LEU A 18 -4.13 8.37 1.71
CA LEU A 18 -4.34 8.55 3.14
C LEU A 18 -3.03 8.98 3.79
N GLU A 19 -3.04 10.20 4.33
CA GLU A 19 -1.97 10.74 5.18
C GLU A 19 -2.18 10.28 6.62
N LEU A 20 -1.11 9.84 7.29
CA LEU A 20 -1.14 9.38 8.68
C LEU A 20 -0.32 10.31 9.57
N ALA A 21 -0.90 10.63 10.73
CA ALA A 21 -0.26 11.44 11.75
C ALA A 21 0.57 10.56 12.71
N PRO A 22 1.56 11.14 13.43
CA PRO A 22 2.20 10.47 14.54
C PRO A 22 1.19 10.04 15.62
N GLY A 23 1.41 8.88 16.24
CA GLY A 23 0.56 8.37 17.31
C GLY A 23 -0.59 7.49 16.78
N MET A 24 -1.81 7.76 17.25
CA MET A 24 -2.99 6.94 16.95
C MET A 24 -3.84 7.58 15.86
N ASN A 25 -4.03 6.86 14.75
CA ASN A 25 -4.90 7.26 13.64
C ASN A 25 -6.21 6.46 13.72
N VAL A 26 -7.35 7.14 13.60
CA VAL A 26 -8.68 6.51 13.59
C VAL A 26 -9.31 6.70 12.22
N ILE A 27 -9.46 5.61 11.47
CA ILE A 27 -10.15 5.58 10.18
C ILE A 27 -11.59 5.12 10.42
N TYR A 28 -12.56 6.01 10.20
CA TYR A 28 -13.97 5.74 10.45
C TYR A 28 -14.83 6.07 9.23
N GLY A 29 -16.05 5.55 9.22
CA GLY A 29 -17.01 5.72 8.12
C GLY A 29 -18.05 4.61 8.09
N PRO A 30 -19.12 4.74 7.29
CA PRO A 30 -20.15 3.71 7.13
C PRO A 30 -19.59 2.36 6.69
N ASN A 31 -20.42 1.31 6.76
CA ASN A 31 -20.09 0.04 6.11
C ASN A 31 -19.77 0.27 4.63
N GLU A 32 -18.84 -0.52 4.09
CA GLU A 32 -18.39 -0.44 2.70
C GLU A 32 -17.67 0.87 2.30
N ALA A 33 -17.44 1.81 3.23
CA ALA A 33 -16.65 3.02 3.00
C ALA A 33 -15.13 2.78 2.80
N GLY A 34 -14.69 1.55 2.54
CA GLY A 34 -13.29 1.24 2.23
C GLY A 34 -12.33 1.10 3.42
N LYS A 35 -12.79 1.16 4.67
CA LYS A 35 -11.93 1.01 5.88
C LYS A 35 -11.04 -0.25 5.86
N SER A 36 -11.63 -1.42 5.59
CA SER A 36 -10.87 -2.67 5.48
C SER A 36 -9.95 -2.70 4.27
N SER A 37 -10.32 -2.00 3.18
CA SER A 37 -9.48 -1.83 2.00
C SER A 37 -8.26 -0.98 2.31
N TRP A 38 -8.40 0.09 3.10
CA TRP A 38 -7.27 0.89 3.58
C TRP A 38 -6.31 0.09 4.46
N HIS A 39 -6.85 -0.75 5.34
CA HIS A 39 -6.03 -1.66 6.14
C HIS A 39 -5.24 -2.65 5.25
N ALA A 40 -5.89 -3.24 4.24
CA ALA A 40 -5.22 -4.10 3.27
C ALA A 40 -4.17 -3.33 2.45
N ALA A 41 -4.46 -2.12 2.00
CA ALA A 41 -3.52 -1.27 1.26
C ALA A 41 -2.29 -0.91 2.11
N LEU A 42 -2.45 -0.57 3.39
CA LEU A 42 -1.32 -0.35 4.32
C LEU A 42 -0.43 -1.58 4.43
N TYR A 43 -1.04 -2.76 4.63
CA TYR A 43 -0.28 -4.01 4.70
C TYR A 43 0.45 -4.32 3.40
N THR A 44 -0.24 -4.21 2.26
CA THR A 44 0.36 -4.46 0.94
C THR A 44 1.39 -3.41 0.56
N GLY A 45 1.21 -2.15 0.94
CA GLY A 45 2.17 -1.07 0.74
C GLY A 45 3.50 -1.31 1.46
N LEU A 46 3.48 -2.02 2.58
CA LEU A 46 4.68 -2.38 3.34
C LEU A 46 5.31 -3.70 2.88
N CYS A 47 4.48 -4.72 2.66
CA CYS A 47 4.95 -6.10 2.46
C CYS A 47 4.98 -6.53 0.98
N GLY A 48 4.34 -5.77 0.09
CA GLY A 48 3.97 -6.24 -1.24
C GLY A 48 3.04 -7.45 -1.19
N ILE A 49 3.00 -8.18 -2.31
CA ILE A 49 2.32 -9.48 -2.41
C ILE A 49 3.35 -10.61 -2.22
N PRO A 50 3.06 -11.65 -1.42
CA PRO A 50 3.95 -12.80 -1.25
C PRO A 50 4.32 -13.47 -2.58
N ARG A 51 5.63 -13.71 -2.80
CA ARG A 51 6.18 -14.34 -4.01
C ARG A 51 6.32 -15.88 -3.93
N GLY A 52 5.77 -16.52 -2.90
CA GLY A 52 5.93 -17.96 -2.63
C GLY A 52 5.30 -18.87 -3.70
N ARG A 53 5.83 -20.10 -3.84
CA ARG A 53 5.29 -21.14 -4.72
C ARG A 53 3.93 -21.61 -4.20
N GLY A 54 2.88 -21.33 -4.96
CA GLY A 54 1.53 -21.85 -4.75
C GLY A 54 0.47 -20.76 -4.77
N HIS A 55 -0.61 -21.01 -5.52
CA HIS A 55 -1.87 -20.27 -5.39
C HIS A 55 -2.53 -20.67 -4.06
N SER A 56 -1.99 -20.17 -2.95
CA SER A 56 -2.71 -20.28 -1.68
C SER A 56 -4.09 -19.65 -1.88
N LYS A 57 -5.13 -20.30 -1.35
CA LYS A 57 -6.50 -19.77 -1.42
C LYS A 57 -6.53 -18.29 -0.96
N ALA A 58 -5.78 -17.97 0.09
CA ALA A 58 -5.63 -16.61 0.59
C ALA A 58 -5.12 -15.60 -0.46
N LEU A 59 -4.14 -15.96 -1.30
CA LEU A 59 -3.62 -15.06 -2.34
C LEU A 59 -4.65 -14.85 -3.48
N ARG A 60 -5.40 -15.90 -3.84
CA ARG A 60 -6.49 -15.80 -4.82
C ARG A 60 -7.60 -14.91 -4.29
N ASP A 61 -8.09 -15.18 -3.09
CA ASP A 61 -9.14 -14.41 -2.45
C ASP A 61 -8.71 -12.94 -2.25
N PHE A 62 -7.42 -12.68 -1.97
CA PHE A 62 -6.87 -11.33 -1.88
C PHE A 62 -6.89 -10.63 -3.25
N THR A 63 -6.45 -11.32 -4.30
CA THR A 63 -6.44 -10.78 -5.67
C THR A 63 -7.84 -10.46 -6.14
N GLU A 64 -8.80 -11.37 -5.95
CA GLU A 64 -10.20 -11.17 -6.34
C GLU A 64 -10.85 -9.99 -5.61
N ARG A 65 -10.45 -9.73 -4.35
CA ARG A 65 -10.99 -8.63 -3.55
C ARG A 65 -10.38 -7.26 -3.86
N HIS A 66 -9.10 -7.22 -4.23
CA HIS A 66 -8.33 -5.96 -4.26
C HIS A 66 -7.78 -5.59 -5.63
N LYS A 67 -7.90 -6.45 -6.64
CA LYS A 67 -7.61 -6.07 -8.02
C LYS A 67 -8.81 -5.29 -8.60
N PRO A 68 -8.62 -4.08 -9.13
CA PRO A 68 -9.68 -3.35 -9.82
C PRO A 68 -10.20 -4.11 -11.04
N TRP A 69 -11.49 -3.95 -11.36
CA TRP A 69 -12.12 -4.59 -12.52
C TRP A 69 -12.12 -3.72 -13.79
N ASP A 70 -12.01 -2.40 -13.63
CA ASP A 70 -12.14 -1.38 -14.67
C ASP A 70 -10.80 -0.88 -15.21
N THR A 71 -9.70 -1.18 -14.51
CA THR A 71 -8.35 -0.76 -14.90
C THR A 71 -7.37 -1.93 -14.91
N ARG A 72 -6.33 -1.78 -15.74
CA ARG A 72 -5.17 -2.68 -15.75
C ARG A 72 -4.15 -2.32 -14.68
N ALA A 73 -4.21 -1.10 -14.14
CA ALA A 73 -3.37 -0.69 -13.02
C ALA A 73 -3.81 -1.45 -11.76
N TRP A 74 -2.83 -1.97 -11.02
CA TRP A 74 -3.06 -2.47 -9.67
C TRP A 74 -1.84 -2.10 -8.86
N GLU A 75 -1.94 -1.02 -8.11
CA GLU A 75 -0.78 -0.33 -7.56
C GLU A 75 -1.05 0.18 -6.15
N VAL A 76 -0.02 0.13 -5.32
CA VAL A 76 -0.03 0.73 -3.99
C VAL A 76 1.36 1.24 -3.64
N ASN A 77 1.43 2.45 -3.10
CA ASN A 77 2.69 3.07 -2.68
C ASN A 77 2.59 3.50 -1.23
N ALA A 78 3.61 3.19 -0.43
CA ALA A 78 3.69 3.59 0.97
C ALA A 78 4.89 4.51 1.18
N VAL A 79 4.69 5.56 1.97
CA VAL A 79 5.79 6.38 2.48
C VAL A 79 5.91 6.12 3.97
N ILE A 80 7.08 5.66 4.38
CA ILE A 80 7.36 5.22 5.74
C ILE A 80 8.58 5.96 6.31
N THR A 81 8.55 6.26 7.59
CA THR A 81 9.72 6.70 8.34
C THR A 81 10.27 5.53 9.16
N LEU A 82 11.52 5.17 8.92
CA LEU A 82 12.25 4.12 9.62
C LEU A 82 12.68 4.57 11.03
N ALA A 83 13.14 3.63 11.85
CA ALA A 83 13.58 3.93 13.22
C ALA A 83 14.80 4.86 13.28
N ASP A 84 15.64 4.84 12.25
CA ASP A 84 16.81 5.72 12.09
C ASP A 84 16.48 7.09 11.48
N GLY A 85 15.19 7.39 11.30
CA GLY A 85 14.71 8.66 10.74
C GLY A 85 14.77 8.75 9.22
N ARG A 86 15.26 7.72 8.50
CA ARG A 86 15.19 7.70 7.03
C ARG A 86 13.75 7.59 6.56
N ARG A 87 13.40 8.38 5.55
CA ARG A 87 12.10 8.33 4.89
C ARG A 87 12.21 7.54 3.59
N VAL A 88 11.51 6.42 3.53
CA VAL A 88 11.56 5.50 2.39
C VAL A 88 10.19 5.48 1.71
N GLU A 89 10.21 5.58 0.38
CA GLU A 89 9.06 5.33 -0.48
C GLU A 89 9.12 3.90 -1.00
N LEU A 90 8.09 3.11 -0.70
CA LEU A 90 7.87 1.77 -1.23
C LEU A 90 6.83 1.87 -2.34
N ARG A 91 7.14 1.30 -3.51
CA ARG A 91 6.22 1.24 -4.64
C ARG A 91 5.97 -0.20 -5.04
N HIS A 92 4.71 -0.55 -5.23
CA HIS A 92 4.30 -1.88 -5.63
C HIS A 92 3.35 -1.81 -6.82
N ASP A 93 3.85 -2.29 -7.97
CA ASP A 93 3.03 -2.68 -9.10
C ASP A 93 2.65 -4.14 -8.91
N LEU A 94 1.42 -4.34 -8.45
CA LEU A 94 0.86 -5.63 -8.08
C LEU A 94 0.43 -6.42 -9.32
N ALA A 95 0.08 -5.73 -10.42
CA ALA A 95 -0.26 -6.35 -11.69
C ALA A 95 0.96 -7.07 -12.30
N ASN A 96 2.10 -6.39 -12.35
CA ASN A 96 3.35 -6.94 -12.91
C ASN A 96 4.24 -7.59 -11.85
N ARG A 97 3.83 -7.58 -10.59
CA ARG A 97 4.60 -8.06 -9.43
C ARG A 97 5.99 -7.43 -9.42
N LEU A 98 6.06 -6.10 -9.50
CA LEU A 98 7.27 -5.32 -9.37
C LEU A 98 7.22 -4.52 -8.06
N SER A 99 8.36 -4.45 -7.39
CA SER A 99 8.49 -3.77 -6.11
C SER A 99 9.78 -2.96 -6.14
N SER A 100 9.71 -1.71 -5.67
CA SER A 100 10.89 -0.87 -5.51
C SER A 100 10.84 -0.10 -4.19
N ALA A 101 12.01 0.30 -3.70
CA ALA A 101 12.16 1.10 -2.51
C ALA A 101 13.15 2.24 -2.81
N ARG A 102 12.80 3.46 -2.42
CA ARG A 102 13.64 4.65 -2.61
C ARG A 102 13.79 5.41 -1.31
N ASP A 103 15.04 5.68 -0.91
CA ASP A 103 15.32 6.63 0.16
C ASP A 103 15.09 8.06 -0.36
N THR A 104 14.16 8.77 0.25
CA THR A 104 13.76 10.12 -0.17
C THR A 104 14.67 11.21 0.41
N ASN A 105 15.45 10.91 1.45
CA ASN A 105 16.40 11.85 2.04
C ASN A 105 17.67 11.98 1.20
N ILE A 106 18.05 10.92 0.46
CA ILE A 106 19.22 10.93 -0.43
C ILE A 106 18.95 11.76 -1.70
N ALA A 107 17.69 11.91 -2.11
CA ALA A 107 17.30 12.66 -3.29
C ALA A 107 17.21 14.20 -3.10
N ARG A 108 17.55 14.72 -1.91
CA ARG A 108 17.49 16.16 -1.57
C ARG A 108 18.85 16.79 -1.26
N ARG A 109 19.96 16.10 -1.59
CA ARG A 109 21.31 16.70 -1.52
C ARG A 109 21.65 17.32 -2.88
N ASP A 110 21.11 18.50 -3.12
CA ASP A 110 21.63 19.49 -4.07
C ASP A 110 21.98 20.77 -3.29
#